data_AF-Q7NB46-F1
#
_entry.id   AF-Q7NB46-F1
#
_cell.length_a   1.000
_cell.length_b   1.000
_cell.length_c   1.000
_cell.angle_alpha   90.00
_cell.angle_beta   90.00
_cell.angle_gamma   90.00
#
_symmetry.space_group_name_H-M   'P 1'
#
loop_
_entity.id
_entity.type
_entity.pdbx_description
1 polymer ?
#
loop_
_entity_poly.entity_id
_entity_poly.type
_entity_poly.pdbx_seq_one_letter_code
_entity_poly.pdbx_strand_id
1 'polypeptide(L)'
;MKKYSIGNNSKIWSKMVGADGYLALHGGGHKNENQTPFPSFSLDLSWEKIPNAKSYAVIVEDFDAAAVIGFSFIHWIAVNIKTNHIAENQSYLDHNKWLESKQSAYGENLLWQGHNSSVNKTLVANNKTNKDLGGILPEGFTSTSLENSLMYFGCYPPNADHTYTVVVYGLDVDASELTYHKNHRTQKYHLNKPYYVGDFMQAIHKHVVGKHTLHFKYKKVG
;
A
#
# COMPACT_ATOMS: atom_id res chain seq x y z
N MET A 1 25.85 5.34 -19.76
CA MET A 1 24.72 4.48 -19.34
C MET A 1 24.12 5.07 -18.07
N LYS A 2 22.86 5.53 -18.09
CA LYS A 2 22.16 5.90 -16.86
C LYS A 2 21.95 4.61 -16.06
N LYS A 3 22.70 4.42 -14.97
CA LYS A 3 22.45 3.36 -13.99
C LYS A 3 20.99 3.55 -13.58
N TYR A 4 20.12 2.56 -13.82
CA TYR A 4 18.84 2.50 -13.11
C TYR A 4 19.21 2.31 -11.63
N SER A 5 19.40 3.41 -10.91
CA SER A 5 19.75 3.35 -9.49
C SER A 5 18.47 3.02 -8.75
N ILE A 6 18.35 1.77 -8.31
CA ILE A 6 17.47 1.41 -7.21
C ILE A 6 17.81 2.34 -6.04
N GLY A 7 16.79 2.82 -5.35
CA GLY A 7 16.88 3.75 -4.24
C GLY A 7 16.41 5.17 -4.58
N ASN A 8 16.71 6.08 -3.67
CA ASN A 8 16.29 7.48 -3.71
C ASN A 8 16.66 8.17 -5.04
N ASN A 9 15.77 9.03 -5.51
CA ASN A 9 16.02 9.87 -6.69
C ASN A 9 15.54 11.31 -6.44
N SER A 10 15.79 12.21 -7.40
CA SER A 10 15.48 13.63 -7.25
C SER A 10 13.99 13.93 -7.10
N LYS A 11 13.10 13.05 -7.57
CA LYS A 11 11.65 13.28 -7.59
C LYS A 11 10.93 12.65 -6.40
N ILE A 12 11.46 11.57 -5.85
CA ILE A 12 10.88 10.84 -4.72
C ILE A 12 11.98 10.11 -3.95
N TRP A 13 11.89 10.19 -2.62
CA TRP A 13 12.89 9.63 -1.72
C TRP A 13 12.27 9.25 -0.38
N SER A 14 13.01 8.44 0.38
CA SER A 14 12.70 8.03 1.73
C SER A 14 13.97 8.11 2.55
N LYS A 15 13.92 8.70 3.75
CA LYS A 15 15.04 8.63 4.69
C LYS A 15 15.35 7.21 5.16
N MET A 16 14.40 6.28 4.98
CA MET A 16 14.54 4.86 5.33
C MET A 16 15.18 4.03 4.22
N VAL A 17 15.36 4.58 3.01
CA VAL A 17 16.06 3.90 1.91
C VAL A 17 17.51 4.37 1.89
N GLY A 18 18.43 3.45 2.14
CA GLY A 18 19.87 3.70 2.17
C GLY A 18 20.45 4.05 0.79
N ALA A 19 21.69 4.55 0.78
CA ALA A 19 22.43 4.83 -0.46
C ALA A 19 22.73 3.57 -1.28
N ASP A 20 22.66 2.39 -0.65
CA ASP A 20 22.73 1.07 -1.28
C ASP A 20 21.41 0.63 -1.95
N GLY A 21 20.35 1.43 -1.80
CA GLY A 21 19.03 1.18 -2.36
C GLY A 21 18.16 0.25 -1.52
N TYR A 22 18.59 -0.13 -0.32
CA TYR A 22 17.83 -1.00 0.58
C TYR A 22 16.99 -0.21 1.59
N LEU A 23 15.77 -0.66 1.82
CA LEU A 23 14.91 -0.15 2.89
C LEU A 23 15.40 -0.66 4.25
N ALA A 24 15.32 0.21 5.27
CA ALA A 24 15.68 -0.09 6.65
C ALA A 24 14.91 -1.31 7.19
N LEU A 25 15.57 -2.11 8.04
CA LEU A 25 15.05 -3.38 8.56
C LEU A 25 13.71 -3.28 9.29
N HIS A 26 13.39 -2.11 9.85
CA HIS A 26 12.11 -1.91 10.53
C HIS A 26 10.92 -1.70 9.58
N GLY A 27 11.18 -1.43 8.30
CA GLY A 27 10.14 -1.36 7.27
C GLY A 27 9.62 -2.72 6.79
N GLY A 28 10.09 -3.83 7.36
CA GLY A 28 9.75 -5.19 6.94
C GLY A 28 10.08 -6.27 7.97
N GLY A 29 10.19 -7.52 7.49
CA GLY A 29 10.24 -8.72 8.33
C GLY A 29 11.49 -8.94 9.18
N HIS A 30 12.50 -8.07 9.11
CA HIS A 30 13.73 -8.20 9.90
C HIS A 30 13.63 -7.52 11.27
N LYS A 31 12.74 -6.53 11.42
CA LYS A 31 12.48 -5.86 12.70
C LYS A 31 11.03 -5.35 12.74
N ASN A 32 10.11 -6.13 13.30
CA ASN A 32 8.75 -5.64 13.48
C ASN A 32 8.68 -4.73 14.72
N GLU A 33 8.43 -3.43 14.51
CA GLU A 33 8.34 -2.44 15.60
C GLU A 33 6.91 -2.27 16.14
N ASN A 34 5.90 -2.58 15.33
CA ASN A 34 4.50 -2.51 15.75
C ASN A 34 4.03 -3.87 16.29
N GLN A 35 3.09 -3.85 17.22
CA GLN A 35 2.50 -5.08 17.79
C GLN A 35 1.41 -5.65 16.87
N THR A 36 1.77 -5.93 15.63
CA THR A 36 0.89 -6.53 14.61
C THR A 36 1.43 -7.90 14.17
N PRO A 37 0.56 -8.84 13.72
CA PRO A 37 1.01 -10.15 13.25
C PRO A 37 2.03 -10.08 12.09
N PHE A 38 1.93 -9.02 11.28
CA PHE A 38 2.85 -8.73 10.18
C PHE A 38 3.56 -7.40 10.41
N PRO A 39 4.76 -7.19 9.85
CA PRO A 39 5.40 -5.87 9.88
C PRO A 39 4.45 -4.82 9.30
N SER A 40 4.25 -3.71 10.01
CA SER A 40 3.30 -2.66 9.59
C SER A 40 3.88 -1.24 9.70
N PHE A 41 5.18 -1.13 9.99
CA PHE A 41 5.86 0.15 10.11
C PHE A 41 6.14 0.70 8.71
N SER A 42 5.26 1.58 8.23
CA SER A 42 5.35 2.16 6.88
C SER A 42 6.57 3.05 6.71
N LEU A 43 7.13 3.05 5.51
CA LEU A 43 8.24 3.92 5.15
C LEU A 43 7.88 5.42 5.23
N ASP A 44 8.83 6.24 5.64
CA ASP A 44 8.85 7.67 5.35
C ASP A 44 8.90 7.88 3.83
N LEU A 45 8.16 8.85 3.31
CA LEU A 45 8.13 9.11 1.87
C LEU A 45 7.99 10.60 1.62
N SER A 46 8.92 11.18 0.87
CA SER A 46 8.88 12.57 0.40
C SER A 46 9.03 12.61 -1.11
N TRP A 47 8.42 13.62 -1.75
CA TRP A 47 8.52 13.81 -3.18
C TRP A 47 8.49 15.28 -3.56
N GLU A 48 8.95 15.60 -4.77
CA GLU A 48 8.71 16.91 -5.36
C GLU A 48 7.20 17.09 -5.61
N LYS A 49 6.66 18.29 -5.35
CA LYS A 49 5.25 18.57 -5.64
C LYS A 49 4.96 18.35 -7.12
N ILE A 50 3.90 17.61 -7.41
CA ILE A 50 3.44 17.37 -8.77
C ILE A 50 2.58 18.58 -9.20
N PRO A 51 2.89 19.23 -10.34
CA PRO A 51 2.11 20.37 -10.81
C PRO A 51 0.61 20.04 -10.94
N ASN A 52 -0.25 20.98 -10.55
CA ASN A 52 -1.71 20.86 -10.56
C ASN A 52 -2.31 19.81 -9.59
N ALA A 53 -1.50 19.14 -8.77
CA ALA A 53 -2.01 18.20 -7.77
C ALA A 53 -2.64 18.95 -6.59
N LYS A 54 -3.91 18.64 -6.29
CA LYS A 54 -4.65 19.07 -5.09
C LYS A 54 -4.56 18.05 -3.96
N SER A 55 -4.41 16.78 -4.29
CA SER A 55 -4.16 15.69 -3.34
C SER A 55 -3.24 14.64 -3.96
N TYR A 56 -2.80 13.67 -3.16
CA TYR A 56 -1.97 12.56 -3.62
C TYR A 56 -2.57 11.20 -3.22
N ALA A 57 -2.16 10.18 -3.96
CA ALA A 57 -2.41 8.78 -3.70
C ALA A 57 -1.11 7.99 -3.79
N VAL A 58 -0.99 6.91 -3.02
CA VAL A 58 0.19 6.03 -3.02
C VAL A 58 -0.23 4.58 -3.23
N ILE A 59 0.60 3.84 -3.98
CA ILE A 59 0.58 2.38 -4.05
C ILE A 59 1.99 1.85 -3.82
N VAL A 60 2.11 0.77 -3.05
CA VAL A 60 3.33 -0.01 -2.86
C VAL A 60 3.05 -1.43 -3.34
N GLU A 61 3.86 -1.92 -4.26
CA GLU A 61 3.67 -3.21 -4.94
C GLU A 61 4.99 -3.98 -5.05
N ASP A 62 4.91 -5.29 -4.83
CA ASP A 62 5.99 -6.26 -5.04
C ASP A 62 5.64 -7.12 -6.25
N PHE A 63 6.33 -6.87 -7.38
CA PHE A 63 6.18 -7.68 -8.59
C PHE A 63 6.99 -8.98 -8.54
N ASP A 64 8.05 -9.04 -7.74
CA ASP A 64 8.88 -10.24 -7.58
C ASP A 64 8.11 -11.34 -6.84
N ALA A 65 7.09 -10.97 -6.05
CA ALA A 65 6.12 -11.90 -5.45
C ALA A 65 5.44 -12.81 -6.50
N ALA A 66 5.33 -12.40 -7.76
CA ALA A 66 4.73 -13.24 -8.81
C ALA A 66 5.49 -14.56 -9.01
N ALA A 67 6.81 -14.58 -8.79
CA ALA A 67 7.61 -15.80 -8.84
C ALA A 67 7.39 -16.72 -7.62
N VAL A 68 6.73 -16.24 -6.57
CA VAL A 68 6.49 -16.96 -5.31
C VAL A 68 5.04 -17.45 -5.22
N ILE A 69 4.09 -16.55 -5.47
CA ILE A 69 2.64 -16.79 -5.25
C ILE A 69 1.80 -16.66 -6.53
N GLY A 70 2.43 -16.40 -7.69
CA GLY A 70 1.76 -16.36 -8.99
C GLY A 70 1.11 -15.02 -9.37
N PHE A 71 1.20 -14.00 -8.50
CA PHE A 71 0.72 -12.64 -8.76
C PHE A 71 1.53 -11.60 -7.95
N SER A 72 1.44 -10.33 -8.32
CA SER A 72 2.07 -9.24 -7.56
C SER A 72 1.37 -9.04 -6.21
N PHE A 73 2.14 -8.68 -5.18
CA PHE A 73 1.60 -8.43 -3.86
C PHE A 73 1.44 -6.91 -3.65
N ILE A 74 0.22 -6.47 -3.37
CA ILE A 74 -0.06 -5.08 -3.00
C ILE A 74 0.23 -4.92 -1.52
N HIS A 75 1.29 -4.19 -1.20
CA HIS A 75 1.72 -3.92 0.17
C HIS A 75 0.92 -2.78 0.80
N TRP A 76 0.54 -1.79 0.01
CA TRP A 76 -0.19 -0.63 0.53
C TRP A 76 -0.88 0.15 -0.57
N ILE A 77 -2.07 0.66 -0.28
CA ILE A 77 -2.77 1.67 -1.08
C ILE A 77 -3.39 2.70 -0.13
N ALA A 78 -3.20 3.98 -0.43
CA ALA A 78 -3.83 5.05 0.33
C ALA A 78 -4.12 6.28 -0.55
N VAL A 79 -5.18 7.01 -0.18
CA VAL A 79 -5.51 8.34 -0.72
C VAL A 79 -5.63 9.34 0.44
N ASN A 80 -6.09 10.55 0.14
CA ASN A 80 -6.27 11.64 1.10
C ASN A 80 -4.95 12.20 1.67
N ILE A 81 -3.87 12.14 0.88
CA ILE A 81 -2.59 12.76 1.23
C ILE A 81 -2.61 14.22 0.76
N LYS A 82 -2.50 15.18 1.69
CA LYS A 82 -2.63 16.63 1.40
C LYS A 82 -1.29 17.34 1.17
N THR A 83 -0.19 16.70 1.55
CA THR A 83 1.17 17.25 1.45
C THR A 83 2.03 16.35 0.57
N ASN A 84 3.26 16.77 0.26
CA ASN A 84 4.22 15.97 -0.49
C ASN A 84 5.12 15.11 0.43
N HIS A 85 4.58 14.68 1.57
CA HIS A 85 5.29 13.89 2.58
C HIS A 85 4.32 12.98 3.35
N ILE A 86 4.77 11.76 3.63
CA ILE A 86 4.16 10.84 4.59
C ILE A 86 5.26 10.46 5.58
N ALA A 87 5.01 10.66 6.87
CA ALA A 87 5.95 10.27 7.91
C ALA A 87 6.05 8.74 8.03
N GLU A 88 7.19 8.25 8.50
CA GLU A 88 7.32 6.84 8.87
C GLU A 88 6.24 6.43 9.89
N ASN A 89 5.80 5.19 9.80
CA ASN A 89 4.73 4.60 10.62
C ASN A 89 3.34 5.28 10.55
N GLN A 90 3.14 6.31 9.71
CA GLN A 90 1.85 7.02 9.62
C GLN A 90 0.68 6.09 9.27
N SER A 91 0.92 5.07 8.44
CA SER A 91 -0.09 4.08 8.05
C SER A 91 -0.73 3.38 9.26
N TYR A 92 0.11 2.89 10.18
CA TYR A 92 -0.33 2.21 11.40
C TYR A 92 -1.01 3.17 12.37
N LEU A 93 -0.44 4.37 12.56
CA LEU A 93 -1.00 5.37 13.46
C LEU A 93 -2.40 5.82 13.03
N ASP A 94 -2.61 6.06 11.74
CA ASP A 94 -3.94 6.47 11.23
C ASP A 94 -4.92 5.30 11.16
N HIS A 95 -4.43 4.07 10.96
CA HIS A 95 -5.25 2.87 11.10
C HIS A 95 -5.82 2.75 12.52
N ASN A 96 -5.00 2.92 13.56
CA ASN A 96 -5.45 2.86 14.95
C ASN A 96 -6.46 3.96 15.29
N LYS A 97 -6.21 5.21 14.86
CA LYS A 97 -7.19 6.31 15.03
C LYS A 97 -8.52 6.00 14.36
N TRP A 98 -8.50 5.40 13.16
CA TRP A 98 -9.72 4.99 12.48
C TRP A 98 -10.47 3.89 13.26
N LEU A 99 -9.77 2.86 13.75
CA LEU A 99 -10.37 1.82 14.60
C LEU A 99 -11.01 2.40 15.87
N GLU A 100 -10.30 3.30 16.55
CA GLU A 100 -10.77 3.98 17.77
C GLU A 100 -12.02 4.84 17.52
N SER A 101 -12.13 5.43 16.32
CA SER A 101 -13.29 6.24 15.93
C SER A 101 -14.60 5.44 15.86
N LYS A 102 -14.51 4.12 15.64
CA LYS A 102 -15.65 3.20 15.40
C LYS A 102 -16.56 3.63 14.24
N GLN A 103 -16.08 4.51 13.36
CA GLN A 103 -16.81 4.95 12.19
C GLN A 103 -16.51 4.07 10.98
N SER A 104 -17.52 3.85 10.13
CA SER A 104 -17.31 3.11 8.87
C SER A 104 -16.57 3.91 7.81
N ALA A 105 -16.68 5.25 7.85
CA ALA A 105 -15.99 6.15 6.95
C ALA A 105 -14.70 6.68 7.58
N TYR A 106 -13.74 7.05 6.74
CA TYR A 106 -12.52 7.70 7.17
C TYR A 106 -12.75 9.18 7.49
N GLY A 107 -12.08 9.67 8.52
CA GLY A 107 -12.02 11.10 8.82
C GLY A 107 -11.12 11.85 7.83
N GLU A 108 -11.36 13.14 7.65
CA GLU A 108 -10.62 14.00 6.71
C GLU A 108 -9.13 14.15 7.06
N ASN A 109 -8.77 13.96 8.34
CA ASN A 109 -7.42 14.10 8.86
C ASN A 109 -6.61 12.79 8.83
N LEU A 110 -7.13 11.72 8.23
CA LEU A 110 -6.50 10.41 8.16
C LEU A 110 -6.15 10.04 6.73
N LEU A 111 -5.11 9.23 6.54
CA LEU A 111 -4.97 8.46 5.31
C LEU A 111 -6.18 7.54 5.12
N TRP A 112 -6.77 7.56 3.93
CA TRP A 112 -7.86 6.64 3.58
C TRP A 112 -7.23 5.43 2.93
N GLN A 113 -7.19 4.31 3.64
CA GLN A 113 -6.37 3.15 3.28
C GLN A 113 -7.24 2.02 2.71
N GLY A 114 -6.77 1.34 1.67
CA GLY A 114 -7.45 0.17 1.13
C GLY A 114 -6.86 -1.12 1.67
N HIS A 115 -7.52 -2.23 1.35
CA HIS A 115 -7.05 -3.57 1.66
C HIS A 115 -5.77 -3.87 0.86
N ASN A 116 -4.70 -4.20 1.57
CA ASN A 116 -3.51 -4.82 1.00
C ASN A 116 -3.80 -6.31 0.65
N SER A 117 -2.82 -6.99 0.04
CA SER A 117 -3.00 -8.38 -0.43
C SER A 117 -3.12 -9.45 0.68
N SER A 118 -2.88 -9.12 1.95
CA SER A 118 -3.09 -10.07 3.07
C SER A 118 -4.55 -10.19 3.51
N VAL A 119 -5.48 -9.46 2.88
CA VAL A 119 -6.92 -9.49 3.21
C VAL A 119 -7.51 -10.90 3.18
N ASN A 120 -8.24 -11.26 4.25
CA ASN A 120 -8.56 -12.65 4.56
C ASN A 120 -9.87 -13.20 3.96
N LYS A 121 -10.65 -12.35 3.29
CA LYS A 121 -11.89 -12.74 2.60
C LYS A 121 -11.71 -12.76 1.09
N THR A 122 -10.68 -13.45 0.61
CA THR A 122 -10.45 -13.69 -0.82
C THR A 122 -10.58 -15.17 -1.14
N LEU A 123 -10.78 -15.52 -2.42
CA LEU A 123 -10.73 -16.93 -2.86
C LEU A 123 -9.40 -17.60 -2.46
N VAL A 124 -8.32 -16.81 -2.44
CA VAL A 124 -6.97 -17.28 -2.11
C VAL A 124 -6.77 -17.47 -0.60
N ALA A 125 -7.34 -16.59 0.23
CA ALA A 125 -7.18 -16.61 1.69
C ALA A 125 -8.25 -17.45 2.42
N ASN A 126 -9.44 -17.60 1.85
CA ASN A 126 -10.60 -18.23 2.52
C ASN A 126 -10.67 -19.75 2.31
N ASN A 127 -9.52 -20.42 2.21
CA ASN A 127 -9.43 -21.84 1.89
C ASN A 127 -9.64 -22.80 3.09
N LYS A 128 -10.31 -22.36 4.17
CA LYS A 128 -10.58 -23.27 5.30
C LYS A 128 -11.73 -24.24 5.04
N THR A 129 -12.62 -23.96 4.07
CA THR A 129 -13.85 -24.73 3.84
C THR A 129 -14.00 -25.28 2.42
N ASN A 130 -13.19 -24.84 1.45
CA ASN A 130 -13.24 -25.34 0.07
C ASN A 130 -12.03 -26.25 -0.20
N LYS A 131 -12.19 -27.56 -0.05
CA LYS A 131 -11.09 -28.52 -0.23
C LYS A 131 -10.48 -28.53 -1.65
N ASP A 132 -11.17 -27.96 -2.63
CA ASP A 132 -10.76 -27.95 -4.05
C ASP A 132 -9.93 -26.71 -4.42
N LEU A 133 -9.83 -25.69 -3.54
CA LEU A 133 -9.15 -24.41 -3.81
C LEU A 133 -8.02 -24.12 -2.82
N GLY A 134 -7.19 -25.14 -2.52
CA GLY A 134 -5.90 -25.05 -1.82
C GLY A 134 -5.31 -23.63 -1.77
N GLY A 135 -5.35 -22.98 -0.61
CA GLY A 135 -5.06 -21.56 -0.44
C GLY A 135 -3.65 -21.23 -0.94
N ILE A 136 -3.59 -20.35 -1.94
CA ILE A 136 -2.34 -20.03 -2.66
C ILE A 136 -1.45 -19.09 -1.82
N LEU A 137 -2.03 -18.31 -0.90
CA LEU A 137 -1.26 -17.57 0.10
C LEU A 137 -0.97 -18.50 1.28
N PRO A 138 0.29 -18.65 1.73
CA PRO A 138 0.57 -19.37 2.96
C PRO A 138 -0.23 -18.74 4.10
N GLU A 139 -0.79 -19.56 5.00
CA GLU A 139 -1.64 -19.07 6.11
C GLU A 139 -0.94 -17.97 6.93
N GLY A 140 0.39 -18.07 7.02
CA GLY A 140 1.27 -17.08 7.64
C GLY A 140 1.43 -15.75 6.88
N PHE A 141 0.67 -15.46 5.82
CA PHE A 141 0.62 -14.15 5.15
C PHE A 141 -0.82 -13.62 5.02
N THR A 142 -1.76 -14.21 5.78
CA THR A 142 -3.17 -13.85 5.78
C THR A 142 -3.55 -13.11 7.06
N SER A 143 -4.17 -11.94 6.94
CA SER A 143 -4.66 -11.16 8.08
C SER A 143 -5.71 -11.92 8.90
N THR A 144 -5.73 -11.71 10.22
CA THR A 144 -6.72 -12.37 11.09
C THR A 144 -8.10 -11.70 11.04
N SER A 145 -8.18 -10.45 10.57
CA SER A 145 -9.42 -9.69 10.33
C SER A 145 -9.32 -8.88 9.03
N LEU A 146 -10.46 -8.33 8.57
CA LEU A 146 -10.47 -7.43 7.42
C LEU A 146 -9.70 -6.14 7.73
N GLU A 147 -9.91 -5.61 8.92
CA GLU A 147 -9.34 -4.37 9.39
C GLU A 147 -7.81 -4.44 9.40
N ASN A 148 -7.23 -5.58 9.79
CA ASN A 148 -5.79 -5.81 9.84
C ASN A 148 -5.09 -5.74 8.46
N SER A 149 -5.84 -5.65 7.35
CA SER A 149 -5.29 -5.43 6.01
C SER A 149 -5.45 -3.99 5.50
N LEU A 150 -6.07 -3.10 6.28
CA LEU A 150 -6.28 -1.68 5.95
C LEU A 150 -5.11 -0.80 6.41
N MET A 151 -3.89 -1.26 6.16
CA MET A 151 -2.64 -0.57 6.46
C MET A 151 -1.51 -1.12 5.60
N TYR A 152 -0.34 -0.51 5.68
CA TYR A 152 0.88 -0.99 5.07
C TYR A 152 1.24 -2.39 5.58
N PHE A 153 1.49 -3.30 4.65
CA PHE A 153 2.12 -4.60 4.89
C PHE A 153 3.62 -4.46 4.61
N GLY A 154 4.48 -4.71 5.58
CA GLY A 154 5.92 -4.55 5.42
C GLY A 154 6.57 -5.61 4.55
N CYS A 155 7.71 -5.25 3.97
CA CYS A 155 8.45 -6.12 3.05
C CYS A 155 8.83 -7.44 3.74
N TYR A 156 8.44 -8.56 3.15
CA TYR A 156 8.72 -9.89 3.68
C TYR A 156 9.00 -10.88 2.53
N PRO A 157 10.11 -10.72 1.79
CA PRO A 157 10.41 -11.58 0.66
C PRO A 157 11.07 -12.89 1.09
N PRO A 158 10.49 -14.08 0.81
CA PRO A 158 10.93 -15.36 1.40
C PRO A 158 12.03 -16.10 0.61
N ASN A 159 12.21 -15.81 -0.68
CA ASN A 159 13.04 -16.56 -1.61
C ASN A 159 14.34 -15.82 -2.00
N ALA A 160 14.29 -14.50 -2.15
CA ALA A 160 15.44 -13.66 -2.50
C ALA A 160 15.23 -12.22 -2.01
N ASP A 161 16.20 -11.34 -2.22
CA ASP A 161 15.98 -9.91 -2.10
C ASP A 161 14.96 -9.48 -3.18
N HIS A 162 13.87 -8.83 -2.78
CA HIS A 162 12.85 -8.33 -3.72
C HIS A 162 13.01 -6.84 -3.98
N THR A 163 12.54 -6.41 -5.14
CA THR A 163 12.38 -5.02 -5.53
C THR A 163 10.92 -4.59 -5.34
N TYR A 164 10.72 -3.55 -4.54
CA TYR A 164 9.42 -2.95 -4.28
C TYR A 164 9.27 -1.67 -5.09
N THR A 165 8.07 -1.45 -5.62
CA THR A 165 7.72 -0.27 -6.40
C THR A 165 6.75 0.59 -5.60
N VAL A 166 7.15 1.82 -5.30
CA VAL A 166 6.27 2.87 -4.77
C VAL A 166 5.89 3.80 -5.91
N VAL A 167 4.61 4.02 -6.11
CA VAL A 167 4.12 5.06 -7.02
C VAL A 167 3.29 6.06 -6.23
N VAL A 168 3.68 7.33 -6.30
CA VAL A 168 2.87 8.45 -5.83
C VAL A 168 2.20 9.09 -7.04
N TYR A 169 0.88 9.20 -7.01
CA TYR A 169 0.08 9.91 -8.00
C TYR A 169 -0.30 11.29 -7.45
N GLY A 170 -0.13 12.33 -8.27
CA GLY A 170 -0.75 13.64 -8.02
C GLY A 170 -2.13 13.66 -8.65
N LEU A 171 -3.14 14.12 -7.91
CA LEU A 171 -4.54 14.14 -8.31
C LEU A 171 -5.05 15.57 -8.45
N ASP A 172 -5.80 15.89 -9.52
CA ASP A 172 -6.39 17.22 -9.76
C ASP A 172 -7.62 17.56 -8.90
N VAL A 173 -8.03 16.63 -8.04
CA VAL A 173 -9.19 16.74 -7.14
C VAL A 173 -8.80 16.45 -5.70
N ASP A 174 -9.68 16.83 -4.78
CA ASP A 174 -9.61 16.36 -3.41
C ASP A 174 -10.04 14.89 -3.30
N ALA A 175 -9.56 14.17 -2.28
CA ALA A 175 -9.96 12.79 -2.04
C ALA A 175 -11.48 12.63 -1.81
N SER A 176 -12.14 13.65 -1.27
CA SER A 176 -13.62 13.68 -1.11
C SER A 176 -14.39 13.58 -2.43
N GLU A 177 -13.77 13.93 -3.57
CA GLU A 177 -14.38 13.83 -4.89
C GLU A 177 -14.16 12.45 -5.54
N LEU A 178 -13.28 11.63 -4.98
CA LEU A 178 -12.93 10.32 -5.53
C LEU A 178 -14.09 9.34 -5.40
N THR A 179 -14.53 8.87 -6.56
CA THR A 179 -15.67 7.97 -6.67
C THR A 179 -15.42 6.83 -7.63
N TYR A 180 -16.07 5.71 -7.37
CA TYR A 180 -15.96 4.48 -8.15
C TYR A 180 -17.35 3.87 -8.31
N HIS A 181 -17.50 2.90 -9.21
CA HIS A 181 -18.76 2.27 -9.56
C HIS A 181 -18.71 0.76 -9.32
N LYS A 182 -19.73 0.21 -8.67
CA LYS A 182 -19.99 -1.24 -8.63
C LYS A 182 -21.13 -1.59 -9.58
N ASN A 183 -21.17 -2.83 -10.08
CA ASN A 183 -22.24 -3.43 -10.89
C ASN A 183 -22.71 -2.58 -12.10
N HIS A 184 -22.18 -2.85 -13.29
CA HIS A 184 -22.64 -2.24 -14.56
C HIS A 184 -22.88 -0.71 -14.52
N ARG A 185 -22.06 0.04 -13.75
CA ARG A 185 -21.97 1.51 -13.71
C ARG A 185 -23.13 2.27 -13.06
N THR A 186 -24.17 1.63 -12.54
CA THR A 186 -25.35 2.35 -12.01
C THR A 186 -25.19 2.86 -10.59
N GLN A 187 -24.34 2.25 -9.77
CA GLN A 187 -24.15 2.63 -8.37
C GLN A 187 -22.78 3.28 -8.16
N LYS A 188 -22.79 4.58 -7.86
CA LYS A 188 -21.62 5.40 -7.56
C LYS A 188 -21.34 5.39 -6.06
N TYR A 189 -20.09 5.16 -5.68
CA TYR A 189 -19.60 5.11 -4.30
C TYR A 189 -18.45 6.08 -4.12
N HIS A 190 -18.34 6.69 -2.93
CA HIS A 190 -17.17 7.47 -2.55
C HIS A 190 -16.08 6.54 -2.00
N LEU A 191 -14.80 6.87 -2.25
CA LEU A 191 -13.65 6.08 -1.80
C LEU A 191 -13.30 6.32 -0.30
N ASN A 192 -14.21 6.89 0.49
CA ASN A 192 -13.99 7.29 1.88
C ASN A 192 -14.33 6.18 2.91
N LYS A 193 -14.35 4.92 2.48
CA LYS A 193 -14.59 3.72 3.29
C LYS A 193 -13.63 2.63 2.83
N PRO A 194 -13.36 1.58 3.63
CA PRO A 194 -12.51 0.45 3.20
C PRO A 194 -12.79 0.00 1.76
N TYR A 195 -11.75 -0.08 0.94
CA TYR A 195 -11.82 -0.29 -0.50
C TYR A 195 -10.73 -1.27 -0.98
N TYR A 196 -10.85 -1.80 -2.19
CA TYR A 196 -9.83 -2.66 -2.81
C TYR A 196 -9.03 -1.92 -3.88
N VAL A 197 -7.90 -2.50 -4.31
CA VAL A 197 -7.03 -1.90 -5.34
C VAL A 197 -7.77 -1.60 -6.66
N GLY A 198 -8.77 -2.40 -7.04
CA GLY A 198 -9.62 -2.12 -8.21
C GLY A 198 -10.45 -0.85 -8.05
N ASP A 199 -11.04 -0.64 -6.88
CA ASP A 199 -11.81 0.56 -6.55
C ASP A 199 -10.89 1.79 -6.53
N PHE A 200 -9.70 1.66 -5.94
CA PHE A 200 -8.64 2.67 -5.93
C PHE A 200 -8.24 3.10 -7.34
N MET A 201 -7.87 2.15 -8.19
CA MET A 201 -7.44 2.44 -9.56
C MET A 201 -8.58 3.09 -10.37
N GLN A 202 -9.81 2.60 -10.23
CA GLN A 202 -10.96 3.20 -10.90
C GLN A 202 -11.24 4.61 -10.39
N ALA A 203 -11.10 4.87 -9.09
CA ALA A 203 -11.36 6.19 -8.52
C ALA A 203 -10.34 7.24 -8.95
N ILE A 204 -9.06 6.88 -9.07
CA ILE A 204 -8.00 7.85 -9.36
C ILE A 204 -7.73 8.07 -10.86
N HIS A 205 -8.00 7.10 -11.74
CA HIS A 205 -7.42 7.10 -13.10
C HIS A 205 -7.72 8.35 -13.95
N LYS A 206 -8.87 9.01 -13.77
CA LYS A 206 -9.23 10.23 -14.53
C LYS A 206 -8.66 11.51 -13.94
N HIS A 207 -8.13 11.42 -12.72
CA HIS A 207 -7.68 12.56 -11.93
C HIS A 207 -6.16 12.68 -11.87
N VAL A 208 -5.42 11.70 -12.40
CA VAL A 208 -3.95 11.69 -12.35
C VAL A 208 -3.37 12.79 -13.26
N VAL A 209 -2.69 13.76 -12.65
CA VAL A 209 -1.95 14.84 -13.36
C VAL A 209 -0.44 14.59 -13.44
N GLY A 210 0.06 13.59 -12.72
CA GLY A 210 1.45 13.17 -12.77
C GLY A 210 1.73 12.05 -11.79
N LYS A 211 2.93 11.46 -11.88
CA LYS A 211 3.38 10.44 -10.94
C LYS A 211 4.89 10.49 -10.70
N HIS A 212 5.29 10.03 -9.53
CA HIS A 212 6.68 9.75 -9.19
C HIS A 212 6.81 8.30 -8.75
N THR A 213 7.94 7.67 -9.09
CA THR A 213 8.19 6.26 -8.83
C THR A 213 9.52 6.09 -8.11
N LEU A 214 9.49 5.34 -7.02
CA LEU A 214 10.66 4.91 -6.27
C LEU A 214 10.72 3.38 -6.33
N HIS A 215 11.85 2.84 -6.75
CA HIS A 215 12.14 1.41 -6.59
C HIS A 215 13.15 1.26 -5.48
N PHE A 216 12.91 0.38 -4.51
CA PHE A 216 13.88 0.05 -3.48
C PHE A 216 13.94 -1.46 -3.29
N LYS A 217 15.01 -1.96 -2.68
CA LYS A 217 15.15 -3.37 -2.33
C LYS A 217 14.88 -3.62 -0.85
N TYR A 218 14.43 -4.83 -0.55
CA TYR A 218 14.43 -5.33 0.83
C TYR A 218 15.12 -6.68 0.88
N LYS A 219 15.86 -6.92 1.97
CA LYS A 219 16.62 -8.16 2.14
C LYS A 219 15.68 -9.35 2.32
N LYS A 220 16.03 -10.48 1.72
CA LYS A 220 15.35 -11.76 1.97
C LYS A 220 15.12 -11.97 3.47
N VAL A 221 13.91 -12.37 3.85
CA VAL A 221 13.54 -12.75 5.22
C VAL A 221 13.42 -14.27 5.27
N GLY A 222 14.36 -14.93 5.96
CA GLY A 222 14.48 -16.39 6.01
C GLY A 222 15.87 -16.88 5.66
#